data_AF-A0A6I7NP20-F1
#
_entry.id   AF-A0A6I7NP20-F1
#
_cell.length_a   1.000
_cell.length_b   1.000
_cell.length_c   1.000
_cell.angle_alpha   90.00
_cell.angle_beta   90.00
_cell.angle_gamma   90.00
#
_symmetry.space_group_name_H-M   'P 1'
#
loop_
_entity.id
_entity.type
_entity.pdbx_description
1 polymer ?
#
loop_
_entity_poly.entity_id
_entity_poly.type
_entity_poly.pdbx_seq_one_letter_code
_entity_poly.pdbx_strand_id
1 'polypeptide(L)'
;MIEQAKIPNDIIKIYLNLYPFIGRNHEMLGVVARDFDVLLEETIKTDSYYFAKLCGLELSDTRARQILMRDVQPKNKEERLLKNIKKAFTKIHHETDTFSLNLMELYDLLKFLYQDVERAQLLAFAKLEKRKDDRKSLLQSSASTKREALGQL
;
A
#
# COMPACT_ATOMS: atom_id res chain seq x y z
N MET A 1 15.20 29.41 -4.65
CA MET A 1 14.82 29.44 -6.08
C MET A 1 13.70 28.43 -6.25
N ILE A 2 12.48 28.89 -6.49
CA ILE A 2 11.31 28.04 -6.73
C ILE A 2 11.37 27.73 -8.23
N GLU A 3 11.64 26.48 -8.61
CA GLU A 3 11.47 26.05 -9.99
C GLU A 3 10.02 26.33 -10.38
N GLN A 4 9.81 27.26 -11.33
CA GLN A 4 8.54 27.37 -12.01
C GLN A 4 8.32 26.04 -12.73
N ALA A 5 7.52 25.16 -12.12
CA ALA A 5 7.09 23.91 -12.71
C ALA A 5 6.33 24.23 -14.01
N LYS A 6 7.06 24.28 -15.12
CA LYS A 6 6.47 24.31 -16.46
C LYS A 6 5.82 22.95 -16.64
N ILE A 7 4.52 22.88 -16.39
CA ILE A 7 3.74 21.67 -16.63
C ILE A 7 3.89 21.36 -18.14
N PRO A 8 4.43 20.18 -18.50
CA PRO A 8 4.54 19.76 -19.89
C PRO A 8 3.18 19.84 -20.60
N ASN A 9 3.18 20.29 -21.86
CA ASN A 9 1.96 20.49 -22.65
C ASN A 9 1.12 19.19 -22.78
N ASP A 10 1.78 18.04 -22.76
CA ASP A 10 1.11 16.73 -22.81
C ASP A 10 0.27 16.45 -21.56
N ILE A 11 0.74 16.89 -20.39
CA ILE A 11 0.01 16.77 -19.13
C ILE A 11 -1.22 17.69 -19.14
N ILE A 12 -1.09 18.91 -19.70
CA ILE A 12 -2.22 19.84 -19.86
C ILE A 12 -3.30 19.23 -20.76
N LYS A 13 -2.93 18.58 -21.86
CA LYS A 13 -3.89 17.88 -22.73
C LYS A 13 -4.62 16.74 -22.02
N ILE A 14 -3.92 15.97 -21.18
CA ILE A 14 -4.53 14.92 -20.36
C ILE A 14 -5.55 15.52 -19.40
N TYR A 15 -5.21 16.60 -18.71
CA TYR A 15 -6.14 17.28 -17.80
C TYR A 15 -7.37 17.85 -18.51
N LEU A 16 -7.19 18.48 -19.68
CA LEU A 16 -8.30 19.00 -20.48
C LEU A 16 -9.24 17.89 -20.97
N ASN A 17 -8.71 16.71 -21.26
CA ASN A 17 -9.53 15.56 -21.63
C ASN A 17 -10.28 14.98 -20.43
N LEU A 18 -9.70 15.00 -19.23
CA LEU A 18 -10.33 14.48 -18.00
C LEU A 18 -11.49 15.35 -17.50
N TYR A 19 -11.41 16.67 -17.68
CA TYR A 19 -12.39 17.60 -17.12
C TYR A 19 -13.85 17.38 -17.61
N PRO A 20 -14.10 17.15 -18.92
CA PRO A 20 -15.42 16.74 -19.40
C PRO A 20 -15.94 15.44 -18.78
N PHE A 21 -15.05 14.47 -18.50
CA PHE A 21 -15.44 13.22 -17.87
C PHE A 21 -15.86 13.44 -16.43
N ILE A 22 -15.20 14.33 -15.69
CA ILE A 22 -15.61 14.71 -14.32
C ILE A 22 -17.00 15.35 -14.33
N GLY A 23 -17.26 16.28 -15.25
CA GLY A 23 -18.56 16.92 -15.40
C GLY A 23 -19.68 15.93 -15.75
N ARG A 24 -19.43 15.03 -16.71
CA ARG A 24 -20.38 13.95 -17.06
C ARG A 24 -20.60 12.95 -15.92
N ASN A 25 -19.59 12.72 -15.09
CA ASN A 25 -19.72 11.82 -13.94
C ASN A 25 -20.76 12.34 -12.95
N HIS A 26 -20.82 13.66 -12.74
CA HIS A 26 -21.84 14.27 -11.89
C HIS A 26 -23.27 14.05 -12.42
N GLU A 27 -23.47 14.20 -13.73
CA GLU A 27 -24.77 13.94 -14.38
C GLU A 27 -25.12 12.44 -14.39
N MET A 28 -24.14 11.56 -14.65
CA MET A 28 -24.32 10.11 -14.59
C MET A 28 -24.66 9.63 -13.18
N LEU A 29 -24.03 10.20 -12.14
CA LEU A 29 -24.36 9.87 -10.75
C LEU A 29 -25.83 10.15 -10.43
N GLY A 30 -26.42 11.21 -10.99
CA GLY A 30 -27.85 11.50 -10.83
C GLY A 30 -28.78 10.46 -11.46
N VAL A 31 -28.37 9.84 -12.57
CA VAL A 31 -29.15 8.80 -13.28
C VAL A 31 -28.94 7.43 -12.64
N VAL A 32 -27.72 7.13 -12.19
CA VAL A 32 -27.31 5.83 -11.64
C VAL A 32 -27.51 5.75 -10.12
N ALA A 33 -27.86 6.86 -9.46
CA ALA A 33 -28.05 6.92 -8.00
C ALA A 33 -28.92 5.80 -7.43
N ARG A 34 -29.91 5.32 -8.19
CA ARG A 34 -30.81 4.23 -7.76
C ARG A 34 -30.16 2.84 -7.74
N ASP A 35 -29.21 2.60 -8.63
CA ASP A 35 -28.50 1.31 -8.78
C ASP A 35 -27.03 1.41 -8.34
N PHE A 36 -26.64 2.55 -7.75
CA PHE A 36 -25.27 2.86 -7.38
C PHE A 36 -24.67 1.82 -6.42
N ASP A 37 -25.46 1.34 -5.45
CA ASP A 37 -25.03 0.33 -4.50
C ASP A 37 -24.70 -1.02 -5.17
N VAL A 38 -25.51 -1.42 -6.16
CA VAL A 38 -25.28 -2.66 -6.92
C VAL A 38 -24.03 -2.53 -7.78
N LEU A 39 -23.86 -1.38 -8.42
CA LEU A 39 -22.69 -1.07 -9.24
C LEU A 39 -21.41 -1.01 -8.40
N LEU A 40 -21.48 -0.44 -7.21
CA LEU A 40 -20.37 -0.38 -6.25
C LEU A 40 -19.98 -1.78 -5.77
N GLU A 41 -20.95 -2.64 -5.44
CA GLU A 41 -20.66 -4.03 -5.12
C GLU A 41 -20.00 -4.80 -6.26
N GLU A 42 -20.47 -4.61 -7.50
CA GLU A 42 -19.90 -5.26 -8.69
C GLU A 42 -18.48 -4.76 -8.97
N THR A 43 -18.25 -3.46 -8.79
CA THR A 43 -16.92 -2.83 -8.90
C THR A 43 -15.97 -3.43 -7.87
N ILE A 44 -16.36 -3.49 -6.59
CA ILE A 44 -15.55 -4.09 -5.53
C ILE A 44 -15.21 -5.55 -5.85
N LYS A 45 -16.16 -6.34 -6.35
CA LYS A 45 -15.94 -7.74 -6.73
C LYS A 45 -14.90 -7.84 -7.87
N THR A 46 -15.04 -7.00 -8.88
CA THR A 46 -14.18 -6.97 -10.07
C THR A 46 -12.76 -6.52 -9.71
N ASP A 47 -12.64 -5.46 -8.93
CA ASP A 47 -11.36 -4.90 -8.49
C ASP A 47 -10.64 -5.88 -7.56
N SER A 48 -11.34 -6.50 -6.61
CA SER A 48 -10.76 -7.53 -5.73
C SER A 48 -10.22 -8.71 -6.53
N TYR A 49 -10.89 -9.11 -7.61
CA TYR A 49 -10.45 -10.20 -8.47
C TYR A 49 -9.18 -9.85 -9.27
N TYR A 50 -9.16 -8.69 -9.93
CA TYR A 50 -7.99 -8.27 -10.70
C TYR A 50 -6.81 -7.90 -9.80
N PHE A 51 -7.05 -7.33 -8.63
CA PHE A 51 -6.01 -7.05 -7.65
C PHE A 51 -5.34 -8.33 -7.15
N ALA A 52 -6.12 -9.40 -6.89
CA ALA A 52 -5.56 -10.70 -6.53
C ALA A 52 -4.71 -11.32 -7.64
N LYS A 53 -5.10 -11.14 -8.92
CA LYS A 53 -4.28 -11.54 -10.07
C LYS A 53 -2.99 -10.73 -10.18
N LEU A 54 -3.06 -9.42 -9.94
CA LEU A 54 -1.89 -8.54 -9.95
C LEU A 54 -0.89 -8.92 -8.86
N CYS A 55 -1.37 -9.30 -7.68
CA CYS A 55 -0.55 -9.77 -6.57
C CYS A 55 -0.02 -11.21 -6.75
N GLY A 56 -0.41 -11.91 -7.81
CA GLY A 56 0.09 -13.25 -8.13
C GLY A 56 -0.40 -14.36 -7.19
N LEU A 57 -1.62 -14.26 -6.64
CA LEU A 57 -2.18 -15.33 -5.80
C LEU A 57 -2.43 -16.60 -6.64
N GLU A 58 -1.98 -17.76 -6.15
CA GLU A 58 -2.17 -19.07 -6.80
C GLU A 58 -3.58 -19.64 -6.58
N LEU A 59 -4.62 -18.85 -6.88
CA LEU A 59 -6.00 -19.27 -6.75
C LEU A 59 -6.64 -19.55 -8.12
N SER A 60 -7.36 -20.68 -8.22
CA SER A 60 -8.17 -20.97 -9.41
C SER A 60 -9.25 -19.89 -9.61
N ASP A 61 -9.45 -19.47 -10.86
CA ASP A 61 -10.43 -18.45 -11.25
C ASP A 61 -11.85 -18.77 -10.75
N THR A 62 -12.23 -20.05 -10.76
CA THR A 62 -13.54 -20.51 -10.26
C THR A 62 -13.67 -20.29 -8.76
N ARG A 63 -12.60 -20.56 -8.01
CA ARG A 63 -12.57 -20.45 -6.56
C ARG A 63 -12.54 -19.00 -6.11
N ALA A 64 -11.79 -18.14 -6.80
CA ALA A 64 -11.79 -16.70 -6.57
C ALA A 64 -13.19 -16.10 -6.71
N ARG A 65 -13.89 -16.44 -7.79
CA ARG A 65 -15.27 -15.98 -8.03
C ARG A 65 -16.25 -16.48 -6.97
N GLN A 66 -16.12 -17.74 -6.53
CA GLN A 66 -16.95 -18.29 -5.46
C GLN A 66 -16.79 -17.53 -4.13
N ILE A 67 -15.55 -17.19 -3.76
CA ILE A 67 -15.28 -16.45 -2.52
C ILE A 67 -15.85 -15.03 -2.62
N LEU A 68 -15.69 -14.37 -3.76
CA LEU A 68 -16.17 -13.00 -3.97
C LEU A 68 -17.70 -12.91 -4.05
N MET A 69 -18.36 -13.89 -4.67
CA MET A 69 -19.81 -13.88 -4.95
C MET A 69 -20.67 -14.58 -3.89
N ARG A 70 -20.21 -15.68 -3.29
CA ARG A 70 -21.01 -16.55 -2.40
C ARG A 70 -20.53 -16.56 -0.95
N ASP A 71 -19.54 -15.74 -0.60
CA ASP A 71 -18.89 -15.67 0.71
C ASP A 71 -18.53 -17.05 1.30
N VAL A 72 -18.00 -17.93 0.44
CA VAL A 72 -17.61 -19.29 0.86
C VAL A 72 -16.46 -19.21 1.87
N GLN A 73 -16.50 -20.07 2.89
CA GLN A 73 -15.44 -20.13 3.90
C GLN A 73 -14.08 -20.44 3.27
N PRO A 74 -13.05 -19.61 3.55
CA PRO A 74 -11.73 -19.78 2.98
C PRO A 74 -10.98 -20.91 3.71
N LYS A 75 -10.36 -21.81 2.94
CA LYS A 75 -9.58 -22.93 3.45
C LYS A 75 -8.08 -22.61 3.48
N ASN A 76 -7.59 -21.96 2.42
CA ASN A 76 -6.18 -21.61 2.27
C ASN A 76 -5.86 -20.21 2.82
N LYS A 77 -4.58 -19.92 3.07
CA LYS A 77 -4.08 -18.59 3.43
C LYS A 77 -4.39 -17.56 2.35
N GLU A 78 -4.22 -17.92 1.08
CA GLU A 78 -4.49 -17.04 -0.06
C GLU A 78 -5.99 -16.72 -0.21
N GLU A 79 -6.86 -17.71 0.06
CA GLU A 79 -8.30 -17.50 0.07
C GLU A 79 -8.73 -16.53 1.19
N ARG A 80 -8.07 -16.60 2.34
CA ARG A 80 -8.26 -15.65 3.45
C ARG A 80 -7.80 -14.24 3.06
N LEU A 81 -6.63 -14.13 2.42
CA LEU A 81 -6.11 -12.86 1.94
C LEU A 81 -7.07 -12.21 0.91
N LEU A 82 -7.61 -12.99 -0.02
CA LEU A 82 -8.63 -12.51 -0.97
C LEU A 82 -9.89 -11.99 -0.26
N LYS A 83 -10.35 -12.69 0.78
CA LYS A 83 -11.50 -12.24 1.59
C LYS A 83 -11.20 -10.92 2.32
N ASN A 84 -9.98 -10.77 2.85
CA ASN A 84 -9.56 -9.54 3.52
C ASN A 84 -9.41 -8.37 2.55
N ILE A 85 -8.89 -8.60 1.34
CA ILE A 85 -8.83 -7.61 0.26
C ILE A 85 -10.23 -7.08 -0.07
N LYS A 86 -11.20 -7.97 -0.28
CA LYS A 86 -12.59 -7.56 -0.56
C LYS A 86 -13.13 -6.66 0.56
N LYS A 87 -12.95 -7.06 1.82
CA LYS A 87 -13.37 -6.25 2.96
C LYS A 87 -12.65 -4.90 3.04
N ALA A 88 -11.37 -4.85 2.66
CA ALA A 88 -10.59 -3.63 2.66
C ALA A 88 -11.13 -2.65 1.62
N PHE A 89 -11.42 -3.12 0.41
CA PHE A 89 -12.06 -2.31 -0.63
C PHE A 89 -13.46 -1.85 -0.21
N THR A 90 -14.29 -2.72 0.36
CA THR A 90 -15.59 -2.31 0.91
C THR A 90 -15.44 -1.19 1.94
N LYS A 91 -14.47 -1.28 2.84
CA LYS A 91 -14.21 -0.25 3.85
C LYS A 91 -13.75 1.07 3.23
N ILE A 92 -12.83 1.04 2.27
CA ILE A 92 -12.34 2.23 1.55
C ILE A 92 -13.48 2.93 0.79
N HIS A 93 -14.37 2.16 0.16
CA HIS A 93 -15.51 2.70 -0.59
C HIS A 93 -16.65 3.24 0.30
N HIS A 94 -16.76 2.80 1.55
CA HIS A 94 -17.75 3.35 2.49
C HIS A 94 -17.22 4.52 3.33
N GLU A 95 -15.92 4.54 3.64
CA GLU A 95 -15.29 5.55 4.51
C GLU A 95 -14.59 6.66 3.71
N THR A 96 -14.89 6.79 2.42
CA THR A 96 -14.15 7.64 1.46
C THR A 96 -14.12 9.12 1.85
N ASP A 97 -15.17 9.60 2.54
CA ASP A 97 -15.26 10.98 3.01
C ASP A 97 -14.40 11.27 4.26
N THR A 98 -14.08 10.24 5.04
CA THR A 98 -13.32 10.35 6.30
C THR A 98 -11.89 9.82 6.20
N PHE A 99 -11.58 9.11 5.12
CA PHE A 99 -10.30 8.46 4.93
C PHE A 99 -9.19 9.49 4.66
N SER A 100 -8.16 9.51 5.50
CA SER A 100 -7.02 10.41 5.36
C SER A 100 -5.75 9.57 5.38
N LEU A 101 -5.02 9.52 4.25
CA LEU A 101 -3.87 8.61 4.10
C LEU A 101 -2.71 8.97 5.06
N ASN A 102 -2.82 8.49 6.30
CA ASN A 102 -1.87 8.68 7.38
C ASN A 102 -1.04 7.42 7.58
N LEU A 103 0.17 7.57 8.13
CA LEU A 103 1.08 6.45 8.44
C LEU A 103 0.43 5.39 9.36
N MET A 104 -0.43 5.83 10.29
CA MET A 104 -1.16 4.92 11.19
C MET A 104 -2.24 4.13 10.46
N GLU A 105 -3.02 4.80 9.60
CA GLU A 105 -4.05 4.15 8.79
C GLU A 105 -3.45 3.15 7.81
N LEU A 106 -2.27 3.45 7.24
CA LEU A 106 -1.51 2.51 6.41
C LEU A 106 -1.12 1.26 7.21
N TYR A 107 -0.68 1.43 8.46
CA TYR A 107 -0.31 0.31 9.33
C TYR A 107 -1.53 -0.52 9.75
N ASP A 108 -2.66 0.14 10.02
CA ASP A 108 -3.92 -0.53 10.35
C ASP A 108 -4.50 -1.26 9.14
N LEU A 109 -4.35 -0.71 7.92
CA LEU A 109 -4.71 -1.39 6.68
C LEU A 109 -3.82 -2.62 6.44
N LEU A 110 -2.51 -2.52 6.70
CA LEU A 110 -1.58 -3.64 6.58
C LEU A 110 -1.96 -4.77 7.55
N LYS A 111 -2.24 -4.43 8.81
CA LYS A 111 -2.75 -5.40 9.80
C LYS A 111 -4.06 -6.03 9.35
N PHE A 112 -4.98 -5.24 8.84
CA PHE A 112 -6.29 -5.70 8.40
C PHE A 112 -6.19 -6.68 7.23
N LEU A 113 -5.31 -6.42 6.26
CA LEU A 113 -5.09 -7.31 5.11
C LEU A 113 -4.48 -8.65 5.51
N TYR A 114 -3.48 -8.64 6.40
CA TYR A 114 -2.74 -9.84 6.79
C TYR A 114 -3.25 -10.52 8.06
N GLN A 115 -4.35 -10.03 8.63
CA GLN A 115 -5.01 -10.65 9.77
C GLN A 115 -5.31 -12.12 9.45
N ASP A 116 -4.77 -13.02 10.27
CA ASP A 116 -4.90 -14.49 10.16
C ASP A 116 -4.23 -15.14 8.93
N VAL A 117 -3.39 -14.40 8.20
CA VAL A 117 -2.59 -14.90 7.06
C VAL A 117 -1.14 -15.12 7.49
N GLU A 118 -0.53 -14.14 8.15
CA GLU A 118 0.87 -14.16 8.60
C GLU A 118 1.05 -13.75 10.06
N ARG A 119 2.16 -14.17 10.67
CA ARG A 119 2.46 -13.80 12.07
C ARG A 119 2.78 -12.31 12.15
N ALA A 120 2.17 -11.61 13.11
CA ALA A 120 2.32 -10.16 13.32
C ALA A 120 3.77 -9.66 13.43
N GLN A 121 4.71 -10.55 13.78
CA GLN A 121 6.15 -10.25 13.87
C GLN A 121 6.81 -10.02 12.50
N LEU A 122 6.31 -10.63 11.43
CA LEU A 122 6.81 -10.44 10.05
C LEU A 122 6.26 -9.17 9.38
N LEU A 123 5.17 -8.61 9.93
CA LEU A 123 4.52 -7.39 9.44
C LEU A 123 5.15 -6.12 10.03
N ALA A 124 6.07 -6.26 10.99
CA ALA A 124 6.84 -5.13 11.49
C ALA A 124 7.83 -4.68 10.40
N PHE A 125 7.90 -3.37 10.14
CA PHE A 125 8.94 -2.82 9.27
C PHE A 125 10.30 -3.36 9.71
N ALA A 126 11.11 -3.78 8.73
CA ALA A 126 12.52 -4.06 8.97
C ALA A 126 13.10 -2.81 9.63
N LYS A 127 13.36 -2.88 10.94
CA LYS A 127 14.10 -1.84 11.63
C LYS A 127 15.39 -1.74 10.85
N LEU A 128 15.65 -0.57 10.26
CA LEU A 128 16.89 -0.30 9.58
C LEU A 128 17.98 -0.68 10.60
N GLU A 129 18.63 -1.82 10.40
CA GLU A 129 19.72 -2.19 11.27
C GLU A 129 20.72 -1.06 11.08
N LYS A 130 20.84 -0.19 12.09
CA LYS A 130 21.93 0.76 12.15
C LYS A 130 23.17 -0.10 12.00
N ARG A 131 23.82 -0.04 10.82
CA ARG A 131 25.07 -0.72 10.55
C ARG A 131 25.95 -0.49 11.78
N LYS A 132 26.17 -1.54 12.56
CA LYS A 132 26.95 -1.45 13.80
C LYS A 132 28.44 -1.18 13.52
N ASP A 133 28.85 -1.06 12.26
CA ASP A 133 30.23 -0.88 11.81
C ASP A 133 30.68 0.55 11.50
N ASP A 134 29.82 1.57 11.55
CA ASP A 134 30.25 2.98 11.35
C ASP A 134 30.53 3.72 12.66
N ARG A 135 30.76 2.99 13.76
CA ARG A 135 31.47 3.53 14.93
C ARG A 135 32.90 3.00 14.97
N LYS A 136 33.66 3.26 13.90
CA LYS A 136 35.11 3.37 14.05
C LYS A 136 35.36 4.49 15.05
N SER A 137 35.79 4.12 16.25
CA SER A 137 36.33 5.05 17.23
C SER A 137 37.48 5.81 16.58
N LEU A 138 37.22 7.03 16.11
CA LEU A 138 38.23 7.97 15.62
C LEU A 138 39.10 8.52 16.77
N LEU A 139 38.93 7.98 17.99
CA LEU A 139 39.59 8.41 19.22
C LEU A 139 40.25 7.21 19.90
N GLN A 140 41.04 6.45 19.15
CA GLN A 140 42.09 5.59 19.71
C GLN A 140 43.34 5.68 18.85
N SER A 141 43.77 6.92 18.59
CA SER A 141 45.13 7.22 18.15
C SER A 141 45.88 7.98 19.25
N SER A 142 45.86 7.47 20.48
CA SER A 142 47.03 7.63 21.37
C SER A 142 48.08 6.60 20.92
N ALA A 143 48.54 6.74 19.69
CA ALA A 143 49.77 6.11 19.26
C ALA A 143 50.88 6.81 20.04
N SER A 144 51.49 6.08 20.97
CA SER A 144 52.73 6.42 21.64
C SER A 144 53.66 7.19 20.69
N THR A 145 53.88 8.47 20.98
CA THR A 145 54.75 9.30 20.15
C THR A 145 56.15 8.71 20.27
N LYS A 146 56.85 8.51 19.14
CA LYS A 146 58.23 7.98 19.05
C LYS A 146 59.29 8.73 19.89
N ARG A 147 58.87 9.72 20.70
CA ARG A 147 59.66 10.43 21.72
C ARG A 147 59.83 9.63 23.03
N GLU A 148 58.86 8.79 23.43
CA GLU A 148 59.01 7.97 24.65
C GLU A 148 60.00 6.80 24.48
N ALA A 149 60.14 6.29 23.25
CA ALA A 149 61.05 5.17 22.96
C ALA A 149 62.55 5.57 22.91
N LEU A 150 62.89 6.87 22.96
CA LEU A 150 64.27 7.37 22.89
C LEU A 150 64.81 7.88 24.24
N GLY A 151 64.04 7.77 25.33
CA GLY A 151 64.42 8.24 26.66
C GLY A 151 64.88 7.15 27.63
N GLN A 152 65.05 5.90 27.18
CA GLN A 152 65.50 4.77 27.99
C GLN A 152 66.70 4.05 27.37
N LEU A 153 67.74 4.82 27.04
CA LEU A 153 69.10 4.35 26.83
C LEU A 153 70.03 5.09 27.81
#